data_AF-A0A5E4PKP6-F1
#
_entry.id   AF-A0A5E4PKP6-F1
#
_cell.length_a   1.000
_cell.length_b   1.000
_cell.length_c   1.000
_cell.angle_alpha   90.00
_cell.angle_beta   90.00
_cell.angle_gamma   90.00
#
_symmetry.space_group_name_H-M   'P 1'
#
loop_
_entity.id
_entity.type
_entity.pdbx_description
1 polymer ?
#
loop_
_entity_poly.entity_id
_entity_poly.type
_entity_poly.pdbx_seq_one_letter_code
_entity_poly.pdbx_strand_id
1 'polypeptide(L)'
;MLGKLLTGLCLAMLCSLSFAETCPNVNDIKTNHLNGWKAYDSDDGAPLSTAREVQFKKMVEQFALAEWANGKRQSGAIHCYYRDSSGSNLEAYLAKDHFVPKQTSSSFWYSVSGYMHCAARKENCEFETKMLGNHQLAKK
;
A
#
# COMPACT_ATOMS: atom_id res chain seq x y z
N MET A 1 5.74 -3.84 -49.13
CA MET A 1 5.05 -3.00 -48.12
C MET A 1 5.05 -3.69 -46.75
N LEU A 2 6.22 -4.04 -46.21
CA LEU A 2 6.34 -4.82 -44.96
C LEU A 2 6.91 -4.00 -43.78
N GLY A 3 7.31 -2.75 -44.03
CA GLY A 3 8.03 -1.91 -43.05
C GLY A 3 7.15 -1.05 -42.14
N LYS A 4 5.82 -1.10 -42.26
CA LYS A 4 4.89 -0.25 -41.49
C LYS A 4 4.19 -0.96 -40.33
N LEU A 5 4.43 -2.26 -40.13
CA LEU A 5 3.76 -3.07 -39.11
C LEU A 5 4.61 -3.33 -37.85
N LEU A 6 5.90 -3.00 -37.88
CA LEU A 6 6.83 -3.30 -36.77
C LEU A 6 6.91 -2.21 -35.69
N THR A 7 6.43 -0.99 -35.96
CA THR A 7 6.47 0.12 -34.99
C THR A 7 5.31 0.11 -33.98
N GLY A 8 4.27 -0.68 -34.21
CA GLY A 8 3.13 -0.82 -33.28
C GLY A 8 3.38 -1.76 -32.10
N LEU A 9 4.38 -2.64 -32.17
CA LEU A 9 4.56 -3.71 -31.18
C LEU A 9 5.47 -3.30 -30.00
N CYS A 10 6.37 -2.32 -30.18
CA CYS A 10 7.27 -1.87 -29.10
C CYS A 10 6.59 -0.97 -28.05
N LEU A 11 5.47 -0.31 -28.38
CA LEU A 11 4.78 0.59 -27.44
C LEU A 11 3.86 -0.17 -26.46
N ALA A 12 3.49 -1.41 -26.77
CA ALA A 12 2.58 -2.22 -25.94
C ALA A 12 3.28 -2.93 -24.76
N MET A 13 4.61 -2.98 -24.72
CA MET A 13 5.36 -3.66 -23.63
C MET A 13 5.70 -2.77 -22.43
N LEU A 14 5.43 -1.46 -22.47
CA LEU A 14 5.78 -0.54 -21.38
C LEU A 14 4.72 -0.41 -20.28
N CYS A 15 3.55 -1.04 -20.42
CA CYS A 15 2.41 -0.81 -19.52
C CYS A 15 2.20 -1.87 -18.42
N SER A 16 3.17 -2.75 -18.16
CA SER A 16 3.00 -3.84 -17.17
C SER A 16 4.12 -3.91 -16.15
N LEU A 17 4.71 -2.78 -15.78
CA LEU A 17 5.54 -2.72 -14.57
C LEU A 17 4.60 -2.82 -13.35
N SER A 18 4.30 -4.06 -12.94
CA SER A 18 3.69 -4.33 -11.64
C SER A 18 4.73 -4.02 -10.56
N PHE A 19 4.88 -2.74 -10.23
CA PHE A 19 5.73 -2.33 -9.12
C PHE A 19 5.10 -2.85 -7.82
N ALA A 20 5.84 -3.69 -7.11
CA ALA A 20 5.49 -4.02 -5.74
C ALA A 20 5.54 -2.71 -4.92
N GLU A 21 4.42 -2.36 -4.32
CA GLU A 21 4.31 -1.15 -3.50
C GLU A 21 4.66 -1.49 -2.05
N THR A 22 5.16 -0.52 -1.29
CA THR A 22 5.42 -0.65 0.15
C THR A 22 4.84 0.57 0.87
N CYS A 23 4.77 0.50 2.20
CA CYS A 23 4.32 1.63 3.00
C CYS A 23 5.22 2.86 2.77
N PRO A 24 4.67 4.08 2.73
CA PRO A 24 5.46 5.29 2.56
C PRO A 24 6.61 5.38 3.56
N ASN A 25 7.77 5.85 3.11
CA ASN A 25 8.87 6.08 4.04
C ASN A 25 8.64 7.39 4.83
N VAL A 26 9.30 7.54 5.98
CA VAL A 26 9.14 8.71 6.87
C VAL A 26 9.43 10.02 6.15
N ASN A 27 10.43 10.04 5.26
CA ASN A 27 10.77 11.22 4.48
C ASN A 27 9.64 11.57 3.49
N ASP A 28 9.05 10.59 2.80
CA ASP A 28 7.92 10.80 1.88
C ASP A 28 6.72 11.39 2.64
N ILE A 29 6.47 10.94 3.86
CA ILE A 29 5.40 11.47 4.71
C ILE A 29 5.68 12.93 5.07
N LYS A 30 6.89 13.23 5.57
CA LYS A 30 7.33 14.57 5.96
C LYS A 30 7.34 15.56 4.79
N THR A 31 7.67 15.09 3.59
CA THR A 31 7.75 15.89 2.35
C THR A 31 6.48 15.85 1.50
N ASN A 32 5.43 15.18 1.98
CA ASN A 32 4.14 15.04 1.29
C ASN A 32 4.19 14.32 -0.07
N HIS A 33 5.16 13.43 -0.28
CA HIS A 33 5.27 12.58 -1.47
C HIS A 33 4.51 11.25 -1.31
N LEU A 34 3.21 11.34 -1.03
CA LEU A 34 2.42 10.20 -0.59
C LEU A 34 1.83 9.34 -1.71
N ASN A 35 2.00 9.64 -3.00
CA ASN A 35 1.63 8.75 -4.12
C ASN A 35 0.25 8.04 -4.01
N GLY A 36 -0.78 8.76 -3.55
CA GLY A 36 -2.16 8.25 -3.39
C GLY A 36 -2.48 7.65 -2.02
N TRP A 37 -1.50 7.55 -1.12
CA TRP A 37 -1.72 7.25 0.29
C TRP A 37 -2.39 8.45 0.99
N LYS A 38 -3.35 8.15 1.88
CA LYS A 38 -4.08 9.15 2.68
C LYS A 38 -4.00 8.80 4.16
N ALA A 39 -4.02 9.81 5.02
CA ALA A 39 -3.95 9.62 6.46
C ALA A 39 -5.35 9.56 7.08
N TYR A 40 -5.55 8.61 7.98
CA TYR A 40 -6.80 8.38 8.69
C TYR A 40 -6.54 8.26 10.19
N ASP A 41 -7.53 8.63 10.98
CA ASP A 41 -7.51 8.44 12.43
C ASP A 41 -7.73 6.95 12.76
N SER A 42 -6.94 6.41 13.68
CA SER A 42 -7.02 4.98 14.03
C SER A 42 -8.28 4.62 14.81
N ASP A 43 -8.91 5.58 15.49
CA ASP A 43 -10.00 5.31 16.41
C ASP A 43 -11.34 5.18 15.68
N ASP A 44 -11.57 6.02 14.67
CA ASP A 44 -12.83 6.08 13.92
C ASP A 44 -12.70 5.80 12.42
N GLY A 45 -11.48 5.69 11.89
CA GLY A 45 -11.20 5.47 10.47
C GLY A 45 -11.56 6.65 9.56
N ALA A 46 -11.84 7.84 10.12
CA ALA A 46 -12.10 9.04 9.36
C ALA A 46 -10.78 9.66 8.83
N PRO A 47 -10.81 10.38 7.69
CA PRO A 47 -9.64 11.13 7.24
C PRO A 47 -9.17 12.11 8.32
N LEU A 48 -7.86 12.23 8.51
CA LEU A 48 -7.31 13.20 9.46
C LEU A 48 -7.71 14.63 9.08
N SER A 49 -8.03 15.45 10.08
CA SER A 49 -8.13 16.89 9.87
C SER A 49 -6.77 17.47 9.50
N THR A 50 -6.75 18.63 8.82
CA THR A 50 -5.49 19.29 8.42
C THR A 50 -4.52 19.51 9.60
N ALA A 51 -5.04 19.89 10.77
CA ALA A 51 -4.21 20.07 11.96
C ALA A 51 -3.58 18.75 12.44
N ARG A 52 -4.37 17.65 12.44
CA ARG A 52 -3.89 16.31 12.79
C ARG A 52 -2.92 15.76 11.75
N GLU A 53 -3.12 16.02 10.46
CA GLU A 53 -2.16 15.65 9.41
C GLU A 53 -0.80 16.34 9.61
N VAL A 54 -0.80 17.64 9.94
CA VAL A 54 0.44 18.38 10.23
C VAL A 54 1.13 17.79 11.46
N GLN A 55 0.38 17.48 12.52
CA GLN A 55 0.91 16.84 13.71
C GLN A 55 1.49 15.45 13.41
N PHE A 56 0.76 14.62 12.67
CA PHE A 56 1.20 13.30 12.24
C PHE A 56 2.52 13.38 11.46
N LYS A 57 2.60 14.25 10.46
CA LYS A 57 3.83 14.47 9.66
C LYS A 57 5.00 14.95 10.51
N LYS A 58 4.75 15.74 11.55
CA LYS A 58 5.79 16.22 12.46
C LYS A 58 6.30 15.11 13.38
N MET A 59 5.41 14.22 13.84
CA MET A 59 5.71 13.22 14.87
C MET A 59 6.20 11.89 14.31
N VAL A 60 5.92 11.58 13.04
CA VAL A 60 6.29 10.30 12.42
C VAL A 60 7.81 10.11 12.35
N GLU A 61 8.30 9.01 12.92
CA GLU A 61 9.74 8.69 12.95
C GLU A 61 10.06 7.28 12.47
N GLN A 62 9.16 6.31 12.64
CA GLN A 62 9.47 4.92 12.30
C GLN A 62 8.26 4.16 11.79
N PHE A 63 8.44 3.31 10.79
CA PHE A 63 7.45 2.29 10.42
C PHE A 63 7.25 1.28 11.56
N ALA A 64 6.00 0.92 11.83
CA ALA A 64 5.64 -0.01 12.90
C ALA A 64 5.07 -1.32 12.37
N LEU A 65 4.07 -1.23 11.50
CA LEU A 65 3.26 -2.37 11.06
C LEU A 65 2.55 -2.01 9.75
N ALA A 66 2.43 -2.98 8.86
CA ALA A 66 1.46 -2.97 7.80
C ALA A 66 0.36 -3.99 8.10
N GLU A 67 -0.89 -3.62 7.85
CA GLU A 67 -2.06 -4.44 8.10
C GLU A 67 -2.97 -4.44 6.86
N TRP A 68 -3.64 -5.57 6.63
CA TRP A 68 -4.66 -5.71 5.61
C TRP A 68 -5.87 -6.46 6.16
N ALA A 69 -7.03 -5.83 6.12
CA ALA A 69 -8.28 -6.43 6.57
C ALA A 69 -8.76 -7.51 5.59
N ASN A 70 -8.97 -8.74 6.08
CA ASN A 70 -9.44 -9.87 5.29
C ASN A 70 -10.99 -9.93 5.21
N GLY A 71 -11.64 -8.78 4.96
CA GLY A 71 -13.10 -8.63 5.00
C GLY A 71 -13.71 -8.05 3.72
N LYS A 72 -14.96 -8.45 3.40
CA LYS A 72 -15.69 -8.01 2.19
C LYS A 72 -15.88 -6.49 2.07
N ARG A 73 -15.89 -5.75 3.19
CA ARG A 73 -16.11 -4.29 3.22
C ARG A 73 -14.82 -3.45 3.10
N GLN A 74 -13.65 -4.05 3.29
CA GLN A 74 -12.34 -3.36 3.26
C GLN A 74 -11.35 -4.09 2.32
N SER A 75 -11.87 -4.90 1.39
CA SER A 75 -11.06 -5.79 0.57
C SER A 75 -10.13 -5.03 -0.39
N GLY A 76 -8.93 -4.70 0.08
CA GLY A 76 -7.91 -4.01 -0.71
C GLY A 76 -7.39 -2.70 -0.12
N ALA A 77 -7.82 -2.31 1.09
CA ALA A 77 -7.21 -1.20 1.80
C ALA A 77 -6.05 -1.75 2.66
N ILE A 78 -4.83 -1.31 2.36
CA ILE A 78 -3.67 -1.54 3.22
C ILE A 78 -3.63 -0.41 4.24
N HIS A 79 -3.33 -0.72 5.50
CA HIS A 79 -3.05 0.25 6.55
C HIS A 79 -1.56 0.18 6.93
N CYS A 80 -0.89 1.32 6.99
CA CYS A 80 0.49 1.45 7.41
C CYS A 80 0.56 2.30 8.67
N TYR A 81 1.00 1.70 9.77
CA TYR A 81 1.13 2.33 11.07
C TYR A 81 2.58 2.73 11.33
N TYR A 82 2.74 3.79 12.12
CA TYR A 82 4.03 4.39 12.43
C TYR A 82 4.13 4.74 13.90
N ARG A 83 5.36 4.97 14.35
CA ARG A 83 5.72 5.38 15.70
C ARG A 83 6.37 6.75 15.72
N ASP A 84 6.27 7.40 16.87
CA ASP A 84 6.99 8.62 17.19
C ASP A 84 8.41 8.34 17.71
N SER A 85 9.12 9.42 18.06
CA SER A 85 10.50 9.36 18.59
C SER A 85 10.62 8.64 19.95
N SER A 86 9.52 8.48 20.69
CA SER A 86 9.48 7.70 21.93
C SER A 86 9.25 6.21 21.70
N GLY A 87 8.95 5.81 20.46
CA GLY A 87 8.56 4.45 20.10
C GLY A 87 7.08 4.16 20.34
N SER A 88 6.28 5.16 20.70
CA SER A 88 4.83 5.03 20.87
C SER A 88 4.14 4.99 19.50
N ASN A 89 3.12 4.14 19.36
CA ASN A 89 2.32 4.11 18.13
C ASN A 89 1.55 5.43 17.97
N LEU A 90 1.54 5.97 16.75
CA LEU A 90 0.71 7.11 16.42
C LEU A 90 -0.76 6.66 16.26
N GLU A 91 -1.68 7.50 16.70
CA GLU A 91 -3.14 7.34 16.54
C GLU A 91 -3.59 7.66 15.11
N ALA A 92 -2.85 7.17 14.12
CA ALA A 92 -3.11 7.38 12.72
C ALA A 92 -2.45 6.29 11.87
N TYR A 93 -3.03 6.03 10.71
CA TYR A 93 -2.46 5.17 9.70
C TYR A 93 -2.53 5.82 8.32
N LEU A 94 -1.60 5.42 7.45
CA LEU A 94 -1.70 5.70 6.02
C LEU A 94 -2.41 4.54 5.35
N ALA A 95 -3.38 4.85 4.50
CA ALA A 95 -4.07 3.84 3.71
C ALA A 95 -4.08 4.12 2.21
N LYS A 96 -4.13 3.02 1.46
CA LYS A 96 -4.28 3.01 0.01
C LYS A 96 -5.14 1.82 -0.42
N ASP A 97 -6.08 2.11 -1.30
CA ASP A 97 -7.04 1.14 -1.83
C ASP A 97 -6.47 0.35 -3.03
N HIS A 98 -7.12 -0.77 -3.32
CA HIS A 98 -6.79 -1.67 -4.44
C HIS A 98 -5.42 -2.35 -4.34
N PHE A 99 -4.89 -2.54 -3.12
CA PHE A 99 -3.67 -3.30 -2.87
C PHE A 99 -3.93 -4.50 -1.97
N VAL A 100 -3.21 -5.59 -2.21
CA VAL A 100 -3.24 -6.80 -1.39
C VAL A 100 -1.81 -7.22 -1.04
N PRO A 101 -1.61 -7.94 0.08
CA PRO A 101 -0.30 -8.50 0.42
C PRO A 101 0.24 -9.40 -0.69
N LYS A 102 1.50 -9.19 -1.07
CA LYS A 102 2.19 -10.04 -2.05
C LYS A 102 2.65 -11.33 -1.37
N GLN A 103 1.77 -12.33 -1.30
CA GLN A 103 2.00 -13.55 -0.52
C GLN A 103 3.15 -14.42 -1.05
N THR A 104 3.42 -14.41 -2.36
CA THR A 104 4.43 -15.29 -2.97
C THR A 104 5.87 -14.86 -2.71
N SER A 105 6.12 -13.63 -2.23
CA SER A 105 7.46 -13.09 -2.01
C SER A 105 7.84 -12.83 -0.55
N SER A 106 6.91 -12.91 0.41
CA SER A 106 7.17 -12.46 1.78
C SER A 106 6.59 -13.40 2.83
N SER A 107 7.46 -14.20 3.47
CA SER A 107 7.17 -14.96 4.70
C SER A 107 6.91 -14.07 5.92
N PHE A 108 6.95 -12.75 5.75
CA PHE A 108 6.74 -11.77 6.81
C PHE A 108 5.27 -11.42 7.03
N TRP A 109 4.39 -11.84 6.11
CA TRP A 109 2.94 -11.73 6.26
C TRP A 109 2.38 -12.89 7.09
N TYR A 110 1.69 -12.58 8.18
CA TYR A 110 1.05 -13.58 9.05
C TYR A 110 -0.37 -13.17 9.41
N SER A 111 -1.24 -14.15 9.65
CA SER A 111 -2.64 -13.87 9.97
C SER A 111 -2.83 -13.58 11.47
N VAL A 112 -3.65 -12.58 11.76
CA VAL A 112 -4.10 -12.22 13.11
C VAL A 112 -5.61 -11.94 13.04
N SER A 113 -6.43 -12.81 13.64
CA SER A 113 -7.88 -12.65 13.83
C SER A 113 -8.62 -11.71 12.86
N GLY A 114 -8.73 -12.10 11.59
CA GLY A 114 -9.46 -11.32 10.56
C GLY A 114 -8.59 -10.36 9.74
N TYR A 115 -7.28 -10.31 10.01
CA TYR A 115 -6.31 -9.45 9.35
C TYR A 115 -5.06 -10.24 8.91
N MET A 116 -4.32 -9.66 7.98
CA MET A 116 -2.93 -10.03 7.66
C MET A 116 -2.01 -8.91 8.12
N HIS A 117 -0.95 -9.26 8.84
CA HIS A 117 0.00 -8.32 9.45
C HIS A 117 1.40 -8.56 8.87
N CYS A 118 2.17 -7.48 8.72
CA CYS A 118 3.59 -7.51 8.48
C CYS A 118 4.29 -6.49 9.39
N ALA A 119 4.94 -7.00 10.45
CA ALA A 119 5.69 -6.21 11.42
C ALA A 119 7.21 -6.28 11.20
N ALA A 120 7.64 -6.61 9.98
CA ALA A 120 9.05 -6.59 9.58
C ALA A 120 9.49 -5.16 9.23
N ARG A 121 10.62 -5.00 8.53
CA ARG A 121 10.94 -3.69 7.91
C ARG A 121 9.99 -3.43 6.74
N LYS A 122 9.70 -2.16 6.42
CA LYS A 122 8.73 -1.81 5.37
C LYS A 122 9.06 -2.42 4.01
N GLU A 123 10.35 -2.61 3.70
CA GLU A 123 10.82 -3.20 2.43
C GLU A 123 10.39 -4.66 2.29
N ASN A 124 10.11 -5.32 3.41
CA ASN A 124 9.66 -6.71 3.46
C ASN A 124 8.12 -6.83 3.46
N CYS A 125 7.41 -5.71 3.63
CA CYS A 125 5.96 -5.62 3.63
C CYS A 125 5.46 -5.15 2.26
N GLU A 126 5.66 -5.99 1.25
CA GLU A 126 5.28 -5.70 -0.14
C GLU A 126 3.79 -5.96 -0.41
N PHE A 127 3.22 -5.10 -1.25
CA PHE A 127 1.88 -5.18 -1.77
C PHE A 127 1.89 -5.27 -3.29
N GLU A 128 0.86 -5.88 -3.84
CA GLU A 128 0.57 -5.86 -5.28
C GLU A 128 -0.80 -5.24 -5.52
N THR A 129 -0.97 -4.65 -6.70
CA THR A 129 -2.29 -4.19 -7.11
C THR A 129 -3.24 -5.38 -7.14
N LYS A 130 -4.41 -5.22 -6.54
CA LYS A 130 -5.51 -6.16 -6.68
C LYS A 130 -5.96 -6.09 -8.13
N MET A 131 -5.31 -6.85 -9.00
CA MET A 131 -5.81 -7.10 -10.35
C MET A 131 -7.24 -7.61 -10.16
N LEU A 132 -8.22 -6.81 -10.56
CA LEU A 132 -9.57 -7.32 -10.79
C LEU A 132 -9.36 -8.53 -11.70
N GLY A 133 -9.61 -9.72 -11.18
CA GLY A 133 -9.23 -10.94 -11.86
C GLY A 133 -9.64 -10.86 -13.33
N ASN A 134 -8.72 -11.22 -14.22
CA ASN A 134 -9.03 -11.62 -15.58
C ASN A 134 -10.03 -12.78 -15.51
N HIS A 135 -11.30 -12.47 -15.25
CA HIS A 135 -12.38 -13.34 -15.62
C HIS A 135 -12.61 -13.11 -17.11
N GLN A 136 -12.25 -14.15 -17.86
CA GLN A 136 -12.70 -14.45 -19.22
C GLN A 136 -11.98 -13.77 -20.38
N LEU A 137 -10.77 -14.22 -20.70
CA LEU A 137 -10.35 -14.38 -22.10
C LEU A 137 -9.50 -15.65 -22.27
N ALA A 138 -10.09 -16.82 -22.01
CA ALA A 138 -9.62 -18.10 -22.54
C ALA A 138 -10.66 -19.20 -22.30
N LYS A 139 -11.56 -19.37 -23.26
CA LYS A 139 -12.35 -20.57 -23.64
C LYS A 139 -13.52 -20.00 -24.46
N LYS A 140 -13.53 -20.13 -25.79
CA LYS A 140 -13.39 -21.34 -26.59
C LYS A 140 -12.95 -20.98 -28.01
#